data_AF-A0A1B6EZ19-F1
#
_entry.id   AF-A0A1B6EZ19-F1
#
_cell.length_a   1.000
_cell.length_b   1.000
_cell.length_c   1.000
_cell.angle_alpha   90.00
_cell.angle_beta   90.00
_cell.angle_gamma   90.00
#
_symmetry.space_group_name_H-M   'P 1'
#
loop_
_entity.id
_entity.type
_entity.pdbx_description
1 polymer ?
#
loop_
_entity_poly.entity_id
_entity_poly.type
_entity_poly.pdbx_seq_one_letter_code
_entity_poly.pdbx_strand_id
1 'polypeptide(L)'
;ERRWQCGDGLFSFHMAEQNKFHDYMGYSVTSARFHSDGRVSYVAGAPRGEGLELFSGVVFVLTNHYKFHWTPVSTLKGHQMGEYYGACVTVIDVDQDGTDDVLAVGAPMYSIKSTTEDALGGDQGRVYVYINKGEAVLELSAGTVMGSTVAGARFG
;
A
#
# COMPACT_ATOMS: atom_id res chain seq x y z
N GLU A 1 14.85 -37.04 12.38
CA GLU A 1 14.50 -35.71 12.95
C GLU A 1 14.93 -34.64 11.96
N ARG A 2 13.99 -33.88 11.37
CA ARG A 2 14.33 -32.80 10.44
C ARG A 2 14.61 -31.54 11.26
N ARG A 3 15.90 -31.21 11.39
CA ARG A 3 16.41 -30.01 12.04
C ARG A 3 16.23 -28.84 11.07
N TRP A 4 15.43 -27.85 11.45
CA TRP A 4 15.36 -26.58 10.71
C TRP A 4 16.73 -25.91 10.74
N GLN A 5 17.32 -25.69 9.56
CA GLN A 5 18.48 -24.81 9.41
C GLN A 5 17.96 -23.46 8.92
N CYS A 6 18.13 -22.43 9.75
CA CYS A 6 18.02 -21.04 9.29
C CYS A 6 19.26 -20.79 8.41
N GLY A 7 19.05 -20.58 7.11
CA GLY A 7 20.12 -20.15 6.23
C GLY A 7 20.49 -18.70 6.54
N ASP A 8 21.78 -18.42 6.69
CA ASP A 8 22.33 -17.08 6.80
C ASP A 8 22.06 -16.30 5.51
N GLY A 9 20.91 -15.63 5.46
CA GLY A 9 20.50 -14.74 4.40
C GLY A 9 20.06 -13.42 5.02
N LEU A 10 21.01 -12.57 5.38
CA LEU A 10 20.74 -11.15 5.59
C LEU A 10 20.42 -10.54 4.23
N PHE A 11 19.15 -10.60 3.84
CA PHE A 11 18.65 -10.01 2.60
C PHE A 11 18.49 -8.51 2.80
N SER A 12 19.36 -7.73 2.16
CA SER A 12 19.24 -6.28 2.10
C SER A 12 18.34 -5.89 0.92
N PHE A 13 17.28 -5.13 1.18
CA PHE A 13 16.56 -4.40 0.15
C PHE A 13 17.46 -3.27 -0.35
N HIS A 14 18.06 -3.41 -1.54
CA HIS A 14 18.79 -2.32 -2.18
C HIS A 14 17.88 -1.64 -3.21
N MET A 15 16.97 -0.79 -2.72
CA MET A 15 16.31 0.21 -3.56
C MET A 15 17.37 1.28 -3.86
N ALA A 16 17.45 1.71 -5.14
CA ALA A 16 18.44 2.67 -5.60
C ALA A 16 18.64 3.82 -4.60
N GLU A 17 19.89 4.08 -4.26
CA GLU A 17 20.38 5.01 -3.26
C GLU A 17 19.70 6.39 -3.38
N GLN A 18 18.60 6.54 -2.66
CA GLN A 18 17.95 7.80 -2.36
C GLN A 18 17.88 7.83 -0.83
N ASN A 19 18.56 8.79 -0.21
CA ASN A 19 18.59 9.04 1.23
C ASN A 19 17.16 9.26 1.79
N LYS A 20 16.39 8.19 1.99
CA LYS A 20 15.00 8.22 2.45
C LYS A 20 14.85 7.47 3.76
N PHE A 21 15.60 7.91 4.77
CA PHE A 21 15.65 7.26 6.10
C PHE A 21 14.34 7.34 6.91
N HIS A 22 13.26 7.93 6.37
CA HIS A 22 12.04 8.23 7.14
C HIS A 22 10.72 7.94 6.40
N ASP A 23 10.73 7.16 5.32
CA ASP A 23 9.53 6.87 4.53
C ASP A 23 8.60 5.84 5.17
N TYR A 24 9.09 5.13 6.19
CA TYR A 24 8.40 4.05 6.91
C TYR A 24 7.96 2.90 5.99
N MET A 25 8.79 2.55 5.00
CA MET A 25 8.54 1.36 4.19
C MET A 25 8.45 0.12 5.08
N GLY A 26 7.39 -0.67 4.88
CA GLY A 26 7.09 -1.83 5.71
C GLY A 26 6.24 -1.50 6.94
N TYR A 27 5.71 -0.28 7.06
CA TYR A 27 4.73 0.06 8.10
C TYR A 27 3.51 -0.87 8.07
N SER A 28 3.09 -1.25 6.87
CA SER A 28 2.10 -2.29 6.62
C SER A 28 2.61 -3.24 5.54
N VAL A 29 2.24 -4.52 5.65
CA VAL A 29 2.65 -5.56 4.70
C VAL A 29 1.53 -6.58 4.47
N THR A 30 1.46 -7.11 3.25
CA THR A 30 0.67 -8.32 2.94
C THR A 30 1.33 -9.09 1.79
N SER A 31 1.03 -10.38 1.70
CA SER A 31 1.28 -11.19 0.50
C SER A 31 0.07 -11.17 -0.41
N ALA A 32 0.26 -11.28 -1.72
CA ALA A 32 -0.81 -11.34 -2.71
C ALA A 32 -0.44 -12.25 -3.89
N ARG A 33 -1.43 -12.79 -4.60
CA ARG A 33 -1.29 -13.51 -5.86
C ARG A 33 -1.97 -12.72 -6.97
N PHE A 34 -1.28 -11.69 -7.48
CA PHE A 34 -1.83 -10.87 -8.56
C PHE A 34 -1.63 -11.46 -9.97
N HIS A 35 -0.82 -12.51 -10.09
CA HIS A 35 -0.42 -13.12 -11.36
C HIS A 35 -1.15 -14.45 -11.56
N SER A 36 -1.56 -14.70 -12.80
CA SER A 36 -2.28 -15.93 -13.19
C SER A 36 -1.42 -17.20 -13.06
N ASP A 37 -0.10 -17.06 -13.03
CA ASP A 37 0.85 -18.16 -12.82
C ASP A 37 0.99 -18.60 -11.35
N GLY A 38 0.19 -18.01 -10.45
CA GLY A 38 0.15 -18.33 -9.03
C GLY A 38 1.33 -17.77 -8.22
N ARG A 39 2.17 -16.93 -8.82
CA ARG A 39 3.31 -16.31 -8.14
C ARG A 39 2.86 -15.36 -7.03
N VAL A 40 3.61 -15.39 -5.94
CA VAL A 40 3.40 -14.50 -4.79
C VAL A 40 4.13 -13.17 -5.00
N SER A 41 3.36 -12.10 -4.90
CA SER A 41 3.81 -10.72 -4.76
C SER A 41 3.71 -10.28 -3.29
N TYR A 42 4.51 -9.29 -2.92
CA TYR A 42 4.51 -8.69 -1.59
C TYR A 42 4.16 -7.22 -1.71
N VAL A 43 3.24 -6.77 -0.88
CA VAL A 43 2.80 -5.38 -0.82
C VAL A 43 3.38 -4.76 0.43
N ALA A 44 4.03 -3.60 0.30
CA ALA A 44 4.61 -2.87 1.41
C ALA A 44 4.16 -1.41 1.37
N GLY A 45 3.52 -0.94 2.45
CA GLY A 45 3.17 0.45 2.64
C GLY A 45 4.33 1.27 3.20
N ALA A 46 4.44 2.51 2.74
CA ALA A 46 5.38 3.53 3.16
C ALA A 46 4.61 4.86 3.35
N PRO A 47 3.92 5.06 4.49
CA PRO A 47 3.04 6.21 4.70
C PRO A 47 3.69 7.58 4.63
N ARG A 48 5.03 7.63 4.75
CA ARG A 48 5.84 8.85 4.59
C ARG A 48 6.68 8.83 3.32
N GLY A 49 6.38 7.91 2.39
CA GLY A 49 6.98 7.88 1.07
C GLY A 49 6.63 9.11 0.24
N GLU A 50 7.30 9.23 -0.91
CA GLU A 50 7.23 10.35 -1.86
C GLU A 50 8.15 11.56 -1.54
N GLY A 51 9.06 11.43 -0.57
CA GLY A 51 10.04 12.48 -0.27
C GLY A 51 9.45 13.68 0.50
N LEU A 52 10.32 14.66 0.80
CA LEU A 52 10.07 15.72 1.78
C LEU A 52 8.92 16.69 1.42
N GLU A 53 8.50 16.76 0.15
CA GLU A 53 7.59 17.82 -0.31
C GLU A 53 6.11 17.49 -0.16
N LEU A 54 5.74 16.20 -0.14
CA LEU A 54 4.33 15.80 -0.12
C LEU A 54 3.97 14.82 1.01
N PHE A 55 4.86 13.89 1.39
CA PHE A 55 4.54 12.86 2.38
C PHE A 55 3.13 12.26 2.20
N SER A 56 2.71 12.07 0.95
CA SER A 56 1.36 11.59 0.63
C SER A 56 1.23 10.10 0.96
N GLY A 57 2.36 9.38 0.92
CA GLY A 57 2.47 7.95 1.15
C GLY A 57 2.59 7.16 -0.15
N VAL A 58 3.24 6.01 -0.08
CA VAL A 58 3.50 5.12 -1.23
C VAL A 58 3.23 3.67 -0.84
N VAL A 59 2.68 2.88 -1.76
CA VAL A 59 2.58 1.42 -1.64
C VAL A 59 3.38 0.78 -2.77
N PHE A 60 4.30 -0.10 -2.41
CA PHE A 60 5.09 -0.88 -3.36
C PHE A 60 4.50 -2.29 -3.50
N VAL A 61 4.29 -2.74 -4.74
CA VAL A 61 4.05 -4.14 -5.05
C VAL A 61 5.33 -4.72 -5.61
N LEU A 62 5.89 -5.69 -4.90
CA LEU A 62 7.18 -6.30 -5.17
C LEU A 62 6.97 -7.74 -5.62
N THR A 63 7.67 -8.15 -6.66
CA THR A 63 7.75 -9.57 -7.03
C THR A 63 9.19 -10.04 -6.98
N ASN A 64 9.37 -11.34 -6.76
CA ASN A 64 10.67 -12.00 -6.83
C ASN A 64 10.70 -12.83 -8.12
N HIS A 65 11.07 -12.19 -9.23
CA HIS A 65 11.24 -12.90 -10.50
C HIS A 65 12.54 -13.73 -10.53
N TYR A 66 13.55 -13.30 -9.75
CA TYR A 66 14.85 -13.95 -9.59
C TYR A 66 15.26 -13.89 -8.13
N LYS A 67 15.67 -15.04 -7.54
CA LYS A 67 15.87 -15.29 -6.10
C LYS A 67 16.60 -14.21 -5.28
N PHE A 68 17.31 -13.29 -5.91
CA PHE A 68 18.17 -12.29 -5.27
C PHE A 68 17.77 -10.82 -5.52
N HIS A 69 16.83 -10.52 -6.44
CA HIS A 69 16.46 -9.12 -6.73
C HIS A 69 14.95 -8.91 -6.61
N TRP A 70 14.56 -8.05 -5.66
CA TRP A 70 13.20 -7.57 -5.50
C TRP A 70 12.98 -6.38 -6.43
N THR A 71 12.12 -6.55 -7.43
CA THR A 71 11.76 -5.47 -8.36
C THR A 71 10.33 -5.01 -8.09
N PRO A 72 10.09 -3.71 -7.91
CA PRO A 72 8.73 -3.19 -7.86
C PRO A 72 8.06 -3.39 -9.22
N VAL A 73 6.94 -4.09 -9.23
CA VAL A 73 6.08 -4.28 -10.41
C VAL A 73 5.00 -3.23 -10.48
N SER A 74 4.62 -2.65 -9.34
CA SER A 74 3.73 -1.51 -9.26
C SER A 74 4.14 -0.60 -8.10
N THR A 75 3.91 0.70 -8.25
CA THR A 75 4.13 1.71 -7.22
C THR A 75 2.92 2.65 -7.22
N LEU A 76 2.14 2.56 -6.16
CA LEU A 76 0.92 3.33 -5.98
C LEU A 76 1.21 4.51 -5.04
N LYS A 77 0.66 5.68 -5.34
CA LYS A 77 0.91 6.91 -4.58
C LYS A 77 -0.38 7.44 -3.96
N GLY A 78 -0.25 8.08 -2.81
CA GLY A 78 -1.30 8.92 -2.25
C GLY A 78 -1.62 10.12 -3.16
N HIS A 79 -2.75 10.75 -2.88
CA HIS A 79 -3.27 11.93 -3.58
C HIS A 79 -3.27 13.20 -2.73
N GLN A 80 -3.22 13.09 -1.40
CA GLN A 80 -3.25 14.21 -0.46
C GLN A 80 -2.04 14.18 0.47
N MET A 81 -1.41 15.35 0.62
CA MET A 81 -0.32 15.54 1.57
C MET A 81 -0.75 15.14 2.99
N GLY A 82 0.05 14.28 3.63
CA GLY A 82 -0.16 13.88 5.02
C GLY A 82 -1.35 12.96 5.25
N GLU A 83 -1.96 12.38 4.21
CA GLU A 83 -3.10 11.45 4.39
C GLU A 83 -2.69 10.08 4.96
N TYR A 84 -1.37 9.84 5.04
CA TYR A 84 -0.78 8.61 5.57
C TYR A 84 -1.15 7.37 4.74
N TYR A 85 -1.20 7.52 3.40
CA TYR A 85 -1.53 6.46 2.45
C TYR A 85 -0.58 5.26 2.58
N GLY A 86 -1.13 4.06 2.72
CA GLY A 86 -0.34 2.85 2.99
C GLY A 86 -0.18 2.54 4.47
N ALA A 87 -0.95 3.19 5.36
CA ALA A 87 -1.00 2.87 6.78
C ALA A 87 -1.43 1.42 7.05
N CYS A 88 -2.35 0.92 6.21
CA CYS A 88 -2.76 -0.47 6.16
C CYS A 88 -2.90 -0.91 4.70
N VAL A 89 -2.70 -2.19 4.43
CA VAL A 89 -2.91 -2.80 3.12
C VAL A 89 -3.56 -4.16 3.32
N THR A 90 -4.49 -4.52 2.44
CA THR A 90 -5.11 -5.85 2.43
C THR A 90 -5.52 -6.23 1.02
N VAL A 91 -5.50 -7.53 0.73
CA VAL A 91 -5.88 -8.08 -0.58
C VAL A 91 -7.03 -9.06 -0.43
N ILE A 92 -7.84 -9.15 -1.48
CA ILE A 92 -9.05 -9.98 -1.51
C ILE A 92 -9.19 -10.57 -2.91
N ASP A 93 -9.24 -11.90 -2.96
CA ASP A 93 -9.81 -12.70 -4.05
C ASP A 93 -11.33 -12.71 -3.89
N VAL A 94 -12.04 -12.01 -4.78
CA VAL A 94 -13.49 -11.76 -4.66
C VAL A 94 -14.26 -12.86 -5.37
N ASP A 95 -13.77 -13.34 -6.51
CA ASP A 95 -14.42 -14.37 -7.32
C ASP A 95 -13.97 -15.82 -7.02
N GLN A 96 -12.99 -15.96 -6.13
CA GLN A 96 -12.43 -17.22 -5.64
C GLN A 96 -11.71 -18.04 -6.73
N ASP A 97 -11.10 -17.37 -7.71
CA ASP A 97 -10.35 -18.03 -8.79
C ASP A 97 -8.89 -18.37 -8.41
N GLY A 98 -8.43 -17.92 -7.23
CA GLY A 98 -7.07 -18.11 -6.73
C GLY A 98 -6.12 -16.95 -7.04
N THR A 99 -6.60 -15.91 -7.71
CA THR A 99 -5.93 -14.64 -7.97
C THR A 99 -6.55 -13.56 -7.07
N ASP A 100 -5.72 -12.72 -6.46
CA ASP A 100 -6.23 -11.57 -5.71
C ASP A 100 -6.72 -10.49 -6.69
N ASP A 101 -8.01 -10.17 -6.62
CA ASP A 101 -8.69 -9.20 -7.48
C ASP A 101 -8.54 -7.77 -6.98
N VAL A 102 -8.50 -7.58 -5.67
CA VAL A 102 -8.61 -6.28 -5.04
C VAL A 102 -7.44 -6.05 -4.10
N LEU A 103 -6.81 -4.87 -4.22
CA LEU A 103 -5.93 -4.32 -3.18
C LEU A 103 -6.61 -3.10 -2.56
N ALA A 104 -6.88 -3.16 -1.25
CA ALA A 104 -7.36 -2.02 -0.49
C ALA A 104 -6.20 -1.38 0.29
N VAL A 105 -6.12 -0.05 0.25
CA VAL A 105 -5.07 0.75 0.90
C VAL A 105 -5.70 1.82 1.78
N GLY A 106 -5.37 1.80 3.07
CA GLY A 106 -5.85 2.80 4.03
C GLY A 106 -5.05 4.10 4.01
N ALA A 107 -5.76 5.21 4.19
CA ALA A 107 -5.25 6.56 4.39
C ALA A 107 -6.04 7.23 5.54
N PRO A 108 -5.78 6.84 6.80
CA PRO A 108 -6.58 7.27 7.95
C PRO A 108 -6.51 8.77 8.23
N MET A 109 -5.48 9.46 7.74
CA MET A 109 -5.33 10.92 7.92
C MET A 109 -5.90 11.71 6.74
N TYR A 110 -6.58 11.05 5.80
CA TYR A 110 -7.28 11.74 4.72
C TYR A 110 -8.29 12.74 5.30
N SER A 111 -8.23 13.97 4.80
CA SER A 111 -9.04 15.10 5.24
C SER A 111 -9.90 15.61 4.08
N ILE A 112 -11.22 15.56 4.27
CA ILE A 112 -12.19 16.15 3.36
C ILE A 112 -12.06 17.68 3.46
N LYS A 113 -11.87 18.33 2.31
CA LYS A 113 -11.86 19.80 2.26
C LYS A 113 -13.25 20.32 2.62
N SER A 114 -13.37 21.00 3.76
CA SER A 114 -14.57 21.77 4.09
C SER A 114 -14.63 23.04 3.23
N THR A 115 -15.82 23.33 2.68
CA THR A 115 -16.12 24.59 1.98
C THR A 115 -16.59 25.70 2.91
N THR A 116 -16.79 25.41 4.19
CA THR A 116 -17.20 26.36 5.23
C THR A 116 -16.09 26.53 6.25
N GLU A 117 -15.71 27.76 6.54
CA GLU A 117 -14.60 28.10 7.46
C GLU A 117 -14.75 27.49 8.86
N ASP A 118 -15.98 27.15 9.26
CA ASP A 118 -16.32 26.57 10.57
C ASP A 118 -16.19 25.04 10.66
N ALA A 119 -16.11 24.33 9.53
CA ALA A 119 -15.88 22.89 9.57
C ALA A 119 -14.37 22.64 9.56
N LEU A 120 -13.85 22.37 10.76
CA LEU A 120 -12.51 21.84 10.95
C LEU A 120 -12.31 20.66 9.98
N GLY A 121 -11.52 20.89 8.93
CA GLY A 121 -10.89 19.80 8.21
C GLY A 121 -10.11 18.95 9.22
N GLY A 122 -10.08 17.64 9.02
CA GLY A 122 -9.39 16.77 9.94
C GLY A 122 -9.53 15.32 9.53
N ASP A 123 -8.68 14.46 10.07
CA ASP A 123 -8.52 13.06 9.72
C ASP A 123 -9.83 12.23 9.73
N GLN A 124 -10.68 12.34 8.70
CA GLN A 124 -11.86 11.49 8.53
C GLN A 124 -11.42 10.09 8.09
N GLY A 125 -10.36 10.04 7.28
CA GLY A 125 -9.81 8.84 6.72
C GLY A 125 -10.56 8.34 5.47
N ARG A 126 -9.86 7.52 4.69
CA ARG A 126 -10.32 6.95 3.42
C ARG A 126 -9.64 5.61 3.17
N VAL A 127 -10.33 4.74 2.44
CA VAL A 127 -9.73 3.55 1.82
C VAL A 127 -9.76 3.70 0.29
N TYR A 128 -8.61 3.50 -0.33
CA TYR A 128 -8.44 3.40 -1.77
C TYR A 128 -8.56 1.95 -2.20
N VAL A 129 -9.32 1.69 -3.26
CA VAL A 129 -9.55 0.34 -3.78
C VAL A 129 -8.95 0.25 -5.16
N TYR A 130 -8.04 -0.70 -5.35
CA TYR A 130 -7.43 -0.99 -6.65
C TYR A 130 -7.93 -2.34 -7.15
N ILE A 131 -8.31 -2.38 -8.42
CA ILE A 131 -8.74 -3.60 -9.11
C ILE A 131 -7.57 -4.12 -9.94
N ASN A 132 -7.23 -5.38 -9.75
CA ASN A 132 -6.26 -6.10 -10.56
C ASN A 132 -6.87 -6.36 -11.95
N LYS A 133 -6.26 -5.78 -12.99
CA LYS A 133 -6.58 -6.05 -14.39
C LYS A 133 -5.79 -7.23 -14.97
N GLY A 134 -5.09 -7.96 -14.11
CA GLY A 134 -4.20 -9.07 -14.44
C GLY A 134 -2.73 -8.66 -14.35
N GLU A 135 -1.89 -9.64 -14.01
CA GLU A 135 -0.43 -9.50 -13.98
C GLU A 135 0.07 -8.32 -13.12
N ALA A 136 -0.59 -8.08 -11.98
CA ALA A 136 -0.33 -6.97 -11.05
C ALA A 136 -0.52 -5.56 -11.63
N VAL A 137 -1.30 -5.43 -12.71
CA VAL A 137 -1.77 -4.13 -13.21
C VAL A 137 -2.93 -3.66 -12.33
N LEU A 138 -2.64 -2.78 -11.37
CA LEU A 138 -3.60 -2.31 -10.37
C LEU A 138 -4.19 -0.95 -10.78
N GLU A 139 -5.48 -0.92 -11.09
CA GLU A 139 -6.21 0.30 -11.45
C GLU A 139 -7.05 0.81 -10.29
N LEU A 140 -6.95 2.11 -10.00
CA LEU A 140 -7.77 2.74 -8.97
C LEU A 140 -9.25 2.71 -9.36
N SER A 141 -10.09 2.16 -8.49
CA SER A 141 -11.55 2.19 -8.66
C SER A 141 -12.08 3.61 -8.51
N ALA A 142 -13.07 3.97 -9.34
CA ALA A 142 -13.67 5.30 -9.33
C ALA A 142 -14.50 5.61 -8.06
N GLY A 143 -14.85 4.59 -7.28
CA GLY A 143 -15.59 4.75 -6.03
C GLY A 143 -14.72 5.28 -4.87
N THR A 144 -15.35 5.88 -3.86
CA THR A 144 -14.67 6.25 -2.61
C THR A 144 -15.24 5.43 -1.45
N VAL A 145 -14.36 4.85 -0.63
CA VAL A 145 -14.73 4.15 0.60
C VAL A 145 -14.31 5.01 1.79
N MET A 146 -15.29 5.52 2.55
CA MET A 146 -15.06 6.35 3.75
C MET A 146 -16.03 5.93 4.85
N GLY A 147 -15.63 6.16 6.10
CA GLY A 147 -16.48 5.94 7.28
C GLY A 147 -17.37 7.16 7.57
N SER A 148 -17.60 7.43 8.86
CA SER A 148 -18.25 8.67 9.28
C SER A 148 -17.37 9.87 8.88
N THR A 149 -17.96 10.89 8.26
CA THR A 149 -17.25 12.12 7.87
C THR A 149 -16.93 13.05 9.05
N VAL A 150 -16.98 12.52 10.27
CA VAL A 150 -16.66 13.23 11.51
C VAL A 150 -15.14 13.44 11.58
N ALA A 151 -14.71 14.65 11.92
CA ALA A 151 -13.30 14.97 12.09
C ALA A 151 -12.65 14.05 13.13
N GLY A 152 -11.49 13.48 12.80
CA GLY A 152 -10.75 12.56 13.67
C GLY A 152 -11.27 11.12 13.72
N ALA A 153 -12.27 10.76 12.89
CA ALA A 153 -12.77 9.39 12.79
C ALA A 153 -11.70 8.39 12.32
N ARG A 154 -10.73 8.84 11.51
CA ARG A 154 -9.56 8.08 11.06
C ARG A 154 -9.91 6.72 10.47
N PHE A 155 -10.96 6.67 9.66
CA PHE A 155 -11.36 5.44 8.98
C PHE A 155 -10.31 5.03 7.95
N GLY A 156 -9.89 3.77 7.96
CA GLY A 156 -8.92 3.24 7.00
C GLY A 156 -7.80 2.49 7.68
#